data_AF-A0A916MZJ3-F1
#
_entry.id   AF-A0A916MZJ3-F1
#
_cell.length_a   1.000
_cell.length_b   1.000
_cell.length_c   1.000
_cell.angle_alpha   90.00
_cell.angle_beta   90.00
_cell.angle_gamma   90.00
#
_symmetry.space_group_name_H-M   'P 1'
#
loop_
_entity.id
_entity.type
_entity.pdbx_description
1 polymer ?
#
loop_
_entity_poly.entity_id
_entity_poly.type
_entity_poly.pdbx_seq_one_letter_code
_entity_poly.pdbx_strand_id
1 'polypeptide(L)'
;MEQWVFLALVPVVVGVVLLFVEYRTGWFAQHVRGKSAIEASAQSEKDWATTIYNVRVNLGKMYSINADEVRIKNWEIHKRGREVHLSVEVSQKLSFGRGATIDTYSVIADSKGRILKCERPYAIKWR
;
A
#
# COMPACT_ATOMS: atom_id res chain seq x y z
N MET A 1 -35.97 -37.97 36.57
CA MET A 1 -36.05 -37.42 35.19
C MET A 1 -35.67 -35.94 35.10
N GLU A 2 -35.70 -35.16 36.19
CA GLU A 2 -35.58 -33.70 36.14
C GLU A 2 -34.17 -33.13 35.81
N GLN A 3 -33.09 -33.86 36.11
CA GLN A 3 -31.72 -33.37 35.86
C GLN A 3 -31.36 -33.22 34.37
N TRP A 4 -31.97 -34.04 33.50
CA TRP A 4 -31.71 -34.00 32.06
C TRP A 4 -32.32 -32.77 31.38
N VAL A 5 -33.42 -32.25 31.94
CA VAL A 5 -34.10 -31.06 31.43
C VAL A 5 -33.25 -29.81 31.69
N PHE A 6 -32.62 -29.72 32.87
CA PHE A 6 -31.70 -28.62 33.20
C PHE A 6 -30.46 -28.61 32.31
N LEU A 7 -29.86 -29.76 32.03
CA LEU A 7 -28.69 -29.89 31.16
C LEU A 7 -28.97 -29.44 29.71
N ALA A 8 -30.20 -29.64 29.23
CA ALA A 8 -30.61 -29.18 27.89
C ALA A 8 -31.00 -27.70 27.85
N LEU A 9 -31.49 -27.13 28.96
CA LEU A 9 -31.96 -25.74 29.02
C LEU A 9 -30.82 -24.72 29.08
N VAL A 10 -29.74 -25.04 29.78
CA VAL A 10 -28.57 -24.16 29.91
C VAL A 10 -27.98 -23.73 28.56
N PRO A 11 -27.63 -24.62 27.62
CA PRO A 11 -27.06 -24.20 26.34
C PRO A 11 -28.04 -23.40 25.48
N VAL A 12 -29.35 -23.65 25.61
CA VAL A 12 -30.39 -22.89 24.89
C VAL A 12 -30.43 -21.45 25.39
N VAL A 13 -30.45 -21.24 26.71
CA VAL A 13 -30.45 -19.90 27.30
C VAL A 13 -29.15 -19.15 26.97
N VAL A 14 -28.00 -19.83 27.07
CA VAL A 14 -26.70 -19.24 26.69
C VAL A 14 -26.68 -18.85 25.20
N GLY A 15 -27.23 -19.68 24.32
CA GLY A 15 -27.33 -19.38 22.89
C GLY A 15 -28.20 -18.15 22.60
N VAL A 16 -29.35 -18.02 23.27
CA VAL A 16 -30.23 -16.85 23.12
C VAL A 16 -29.56 -15.58 23.63
N VAL A 17 -28.85 -15.64 24.76
CA VAL A 17 -28.11 -14.50 25.30
C VAL A 17 -26.99 -14.07 24.35
N LEU A 18 -26.23 -15.01 23.80
CA LEU A 18 -25.19 -14.72 22.81
C LEU A 18 -25.75 -14.08 21.54
N LEU A 19 -26.87 -14.61 21.02
CA LEU A 19 -27.59 -14.02 19.88
C LEU A 19 -28.07 -12.59 20.18
N PHE A 20 -28.58 -12.35 21.39
CA PHE A 20 -29.04 -11.02 21.80
C PHE A 20 -27.88 -10.02 21.92
N VAL A 21 -26.74 -10.45 22.48
CA VAL A 21 -25.52 -9.64 22.56
C VAL A 21 -25.02 -9.31 21.15
N GLU A 22 -25.00 -10.29 20.24
CA GLU A 22 -24.60 -10.06 18.85
C GLU A 22 -25.56 -9.11 18.13
N TYR A 23 -26.87 -9.27 18.32
CA TYR A 23 -27.87 -8.39 17.72
C TYR A 23 -27.73 -6.94 18.21
N ARG A 24 -27.37 -6.73 19.49
CA ARG A 24 -27.25 -5.38 20.07
C ARG A 24 -25.93 -4.71 19.80
N THR A 25 -24.83 -5.46 19.81
CA THR A 25 -23.48 -4.87 19.79
C THR A 25 -22.71 -5.17 18.51
N GLY A 26 -23.12 -6.19 17.73
CA GLY A 26 -22.36 -6.65 16.56
C GLY A 26 -20.92 -7.04 16.90
N TRP A 27 -20.70 -7.52 18.13
CA TRP A 27 -19.38 -7.70 18.72
C TRP A 27 -18.55 -8.74 17.95
N PHE A 28 -19.15 -9.85 17.52
CA PHE A 28 -18.46 -10.82 16.66
C PHE A 28 -18.16 -10.25 15.29
N ALA A 29 -19.11 -9.54 14.66
CA ALA A 29 -18.86 -8.87 13.38
C ALA A 29 -17.69 -7.86 13.46
N GLN A 30 -17.55 -7.13 14.55
CA GLN A 30 -16.43 -6.22 14.78
C GLN A 30 -15.10 -6.95 14.98
N HIS A 31 -15.07 -8.03 15.78
CA HIS A 31 -13.85 -8.80 16.04
C HIS A 31 -13.32 -9.52 14.79
N VAL A 32 -14.22 -10.08 13.97
CA VAL A 32 -13.84 -10.74 12.71
C VAL A 32 -13.31 -9.71 11.70
N ARG A 33 -13.94 -8.53 11.61
CA ARG A 33 -13.44 -7.43 10.75
C ARG A 33 -12.07 -6.93 11.19
N GLY A 34 -11.82 -6.82 12.49
CA GLY A 34 -10.54 -6.37 13.04
C GLY A 34 -9.36 -7.26 12.61
N LYS A 35 -9.52 -8.59 12.64
CA LYS A 35 -8.45 -9.52 12.19
C LYS A 35 -8.19 -9.43 10.69
N SER A 36 -9.26 -9.34 9.87
CA SER A 36 -9.11 -9.18 8.42
C SER A 36 -8.46 -7.85 8.01
N ALA A 37 -8.67 -6.78 8.79
CA ALA A 37 -8.06 -5.47 8.53
C ALA A 37 -6.55 -5.47 8.79
N ILE A 38 -6.08 -6.25 9.78
CA ILE A 38 -4.66 -6.36 10.12
C ILE A 38 -3.92 -7.17 9.03
N GLU A 39 -4.48 -8.30 8.59
CA GLU A 39 -3.92 -9.08 7.49
C GLU A 39 -3.93 -8.29 6.16
N ALA A 40 -5.00 -7.53 5.88
CA ALA A 40 -5.07 -6.66 4.72
C ALA A 40 -4.04 -5.51 4.77
N SER A 41 -3.72 -4.98 5.96
CA SER A 41 -2.70 -3.94 6.11
C SER A 41 -1.28 -4.47 5.86
N ALA A 42 -0.95 -5.65 6.37
CA ALA A 42 0.35 -6.29 6.14
C ALA A 42 0.54 -6.70 4.67
N GLN A 43 -0.52 -7.21 4.02
CA GLN A 43 -0.50 -7.51 2.59
C GLN A 43 -0.37 -6.23 1.76
N SER A 44 -1.08 -5.16 2.13
CA SER A 44 -0.99 -3.87 1.45
C SER A 44 0.43 -3.31 1.50
N GLU A 45 1.14 -3.39 2.62
CA GLU A 45 2.50 -2.87 2.75
C GLU A 45 3.51 -3.63 1.86
N LYS A 46 3.35 -4.96 1.76
CA LYS A 46 4.16 -5.80 0.86
C LYS A 46 3.88 -5.54 -0.62
N ASP A 47 2.63 -5.25 -0.97
CA ASP A 47 2.23 -4.91 -2.34
C ASP A 47 2.82 -3.57 -2.80
N TRP A 48 2.94 -2.59 -1.88
CA TRP A 48 3.55 -1.29 -2.19
C TRP A 48 5.06 -1.35 -2.34
N ALA A 49 5.77 -2.17 -1.56
CA ALA A 49 7.21 -2.38 -1.76
C ALA A 49 7.52 -2.95 -3.16
N THR A 50 6.68 -3.90 -3.61
CA THR A 50 6.77 -4.48 -4.96
C THR A 50 6.47 -3.44 -6.05
N THR A 51 5.46 -2.59 -5.82
CA THR A 51 5.10 -1.48 -6.71
C THR A 51 6.26 -0.50 -6.87
N ILE A 52 6.89 -0.09 -5.76
CA ILE A 52 8.03 0.82 -5.76
C ILE A 52 9.22 0.22 -6.53
N TYR A 53 9.51 -1.07 -6.32
CA TYR A 53 10.56 -1.76 -7.08
C TYR A 53 10.27 -1.77 -8.59
N ASN A 54 9.03 -2.08 -8.99
CA ASN A 54 8.62 -2.07 -10.40
C ASN A 54 8.76 -0.68 -11.02
N VAL A 55 8.43 0.39 -10.28
CA VAL A 55 8.63 1.76 -10.77
C VAL A 55 10.12 2.06 -10.96
N ARG A 56 10.98 1.63 -10.04
CA ARG A 56 12.44 1.79 -10.17
C ARG A 56 12.99 1.11 -11.43
N VAL A 57 12.57 -0.13 -11.68
CA VAL A 57 12.96 -0.89 -12.87
C VAL A 57 12.43 -0.24 -14.15
N ASN A 58 11.17 0.19 -14.16
CA ASN A 58 10.55 0.84 -15.32
C ASN A 58 11.19 2.19 -15.63
N LEU A 59 11.51 2.99 -14.62
CA LEU A 59 12.27 4.24 -14.79
C LEU A 59 13.68 3.96 -15.29
N GLY A 60 14.36 2.93 -14.77
CA GLY A 60 15.66 2.49 -15.26
C GLY A 60 15.64 2.18 -16.76
N LYS A 61 14.63 1.42 -17.20
CA LYS A 61 14.42 1.11 -18.62
C LYS A 61 14.13 2.37 -19.46
N MET A 62 13.25 3.25 -18.98
CA MET A 62 12.83 4.45 -19.71
C MET A 62 14.00 5.42 -19.95
N TYR A 63 14.89 5.55 -18.97
CA TYR A 63 16.03 6.47 -19.02
C TYR A 63 17.36 5.79 -19.37
N SER A 64 17.35 4.49 -19.70
CA SER A 64 18.56 3.69 -19.98
C SER A 64 19.63 3.78 -18.89
N ILE A 65 19.18 3.83 -17.63
CA ILE A 65 20.03 3.89 -16.42
C ILE A 65 19.83 2.63 -15.58
N ASN A 66 20.83 2.32 -14.75
CA ASN A 66 20.68 1.19 -13.82
C ASN A 66 19.60 1.52 -12.78
N ALA A 67 18.83 0.52 -12.36
CA ALA A 67 17.82 0.70 -11.31
C ALA A 67 18.43 1.20 -9.99
N ASP A 68 19.72 0.90 -9.74
CA ASP A 68 20.46 1.38 -8.57
C ASP A 68 20.80 2.88 -8.62
N GLU A 69 20.84 3.47 -9.81
CA GLU A 69 21.07 4.90 -10.03
C GLU A 69 19.79 5.73 -9.85
N VAL A 70 18.65 5.06 -9.69
CA VAL A 70 17.34 5.64 -9.39
C VAL A 70 17.14 5.64 -7.88
N ARG A 71 17.17 6.80 -7.23
CA ARG A 71 16.94 6.94 -5.78
C ARG A 71 15.56 7.54 -5.53
N ILE A 72 14.72 6.84 -4.77
CA ILE A 72 13.43 7.39 -4.36
C ILE A 72 13.65 8.19 -3.07
N LYS A 73 13.41 9.49 -3.12
CA LYS A 73 13.58 10.41 -1.99
C LYS A 73 12.36 10.45 -1.08
N ASN A 74 11.18 10.51 -1.69
CA ASN A 74 9.93 10.57 -0.97
C ASN A 74 8.86 9.80 -1.73
N TRP A 75 7.90 9.23 -1.02
CA TRP A 75 6.77 8.56 -1.62
C TRP A 75 5.51 8.74 -0.76
N GLU A 76 4.39 8.97 -1.42
CA GLU A 76 3.10 9.18 -0.78
C GLU A 76 2.05 8.30 -1.46
N ILE A 77 1.31 7.52 -0.67
CA ILE A 77 0.22 6.68 -1.18
C ILE A 77 -1.09 7.45 -1.10
N HIS A 78 -1.70 7.67 -2.26
CA HIS A 78 -3.07 8.15 -2.37
C HIS A 78 -4.04 6.96 -2.40
N LYS A 79 -4.53 6.60 -1.21
CA LYS A 79 -5.47 5.47 -1.02
C LYS A 79 -6.79 5.63 -1.79
N ARG A 80 -7.23 6.86 -2.07
CA ARG A 80 -8.45 7.14 -2.86
C ARG A 80 -8.31 6.76 -4.34
N GLY A 81 -7.11 6.84 -4.91
CA GLY A 81 -6.84 6.53 -6.33
C GLY A 81 -6.15 5.19 -6.56
N ARG A 82 -5.66 4.52 -5.50
CA ARG A 82 -4.68 3.41 -5.60
C ARG A 82 -3.44 3.83 -6.39
N GLU A 83 -3.01 5.07 -6.18
CA GLU A 83 -1.87 5.68 -6.84
C GLU A 83 -0.78 5.96 -5.80
N VAL A 84 0.47 5.87 -6.24
CA VAL A 84 1.64 6.27 -5.47
C VAL A 84 2.32 7.44 -6.19
N HIS A 85 2.55 8.52 -5.45
CA HIS A 85 3.31 9.67 -5.90
C HIS A 85 4.74 9.50 -5.38
N LEU A 86 5.71 9.46 -6.29
CA LEU A 86 7.10 9.18 -6.04
C LEU A 86 7.94 10.39 -6.44
N SER A 87 8.74 10.91 -5.52
CA SER A 87 9.81 11.85 -5.84
C SER A 87 11.09 11.05 -6.05
N VAL A 88 11.56 10.99 -7.29
CA VAL A 88 12.65 10.13 -7.73
C VAL A 88 13.81 10.97 -8.22
N GLU A 89 15.00 10.68 -7.73
CA GLU A 89 16.25 11.22 -8.25
C GLU A 89 16.91 10.23 -9.19
N VAL A 90 17.26 10.72 -10.36
CA VAL A 90 18.01 10.00 -11.36
C VAL A 90 19.40 10.60 -11.40
N SER A 91 20.41 9.80 -11.04
CA SER A 91 21.82 10.19 -11.18
C SER A 91 22.36 9.68 -12.50
N GLN A 92 22.42 10.53 -13.52
CA GLN A 92 23.05 10.16 -14.79
C GLN A 92 24.55 10.43 -14.73
N LYS A 93 25.36 9.39 -14.96
CA LYS A 93 26.78 9.56 -15.22
C LYS A 93 26.96 10.11 -16.63
N LEU A 94 27.47 11.33 -16.75
CA LEU A 94 27.83 11.89 -18.04
C LEU A 94 29.01 11.10 -18.61
N SER A 95 28.84 10.57 -19.83
CA SER A 95 29.85 9.76 -20.55
C SER A 95 31.17 10.50 -20.80
N PHE A 96 31.20 11.82 -20.59
CA PHE A 96 32.31 12.72 -20.90
C PHE A 96 33.11 13.22 -19.69
N GLY A 97 33.14 12.45 -18.59
CA GLY A 97 34.14 12.63 -17.53
C GLY A 97 33.96 13.89 -16.68
N ARG A 98 33.60 13.68 -15.41
CA ARG A 98 33.43 14.67 -14.32
C ARG A 98 32.08 15.41 -14.30
N GLY A 99 31.05 14.65 -13.96
CA GLY A 99 29.78 15.19 -13.47
C GLY A 99 28.72 14.10 -13.39
N ALA A 100 28.06 13.96 -12.25
CA ALA A 100 26.79 13.27 -12.17
C ALA A 100 25.70 14.34 -12.15
N THR A 101 24.81 14.34 -13.14
CA THR A 101 23.62 15.19 -13.09
C THR A 101 22.56 14.48 -12.27
N ILE A 102 22.13 15.11 -11.18
CA ILE A 102 21.05 14.62 -10.34
C ILE A 102 19.78 15.34 -10.78
N ASP A 103 18.96 14.66 -11.57
CA ASP A 103 17.65 15.16 -11.96
C ASP A 103 16.60 14.59 -11.01
N THR A 104 15.77 15.46 -10.42
CA THR A 104 14.59 15.01 -9.66
C THR A 104 13.39 14.90 -10.62
N TYR A 105 12.55 13.90 -10.43
CA TYR A 105 11.30 13.65 -11.15
C TYR A 105 10.17 13.39 -10.16
N SER A 106 9.00 13.93 -10.45
CA SER A 106 7.74 13.53 -9.85
C SER A 106 7.11 12.44 -10.72
N VAL A 107 6.88 11.27 -10.15
CA VAL A 107 6.37 10.08 -10.84
C VAL A 107 5.10 9.64 -10.16
N ILE A 108 4.01 9.52 -10.92
CA ILE A 108 2.76 8.95 -10.44
C ILE A 108 2.66 7.55 -11.02
N ALA A 109 2.46 6.55 -10.17
CA ALA A 109 2.30 5.16 -10.60
C ALA A 109 1.05 4.52 -9.97
N ASP A 110 0.48 3.54 -10.68
CA ASP A 110 -0.63 2.74 -10.18
C ASP A 110 -0.16 1.69 -9.15
N SER A 111 -1.11 1.02 -8.50
CA SER A 111 -0.84 -0.09 -7.56
C SER A 111 -0.21 -1.34 -8.19
N LYS A 112 0.09 -1.33 -9.49
CA LYS A 112 0.79 -2.40 -10.22
C LYS A 112 2.20 -1.97 -10.63
N GLY A 113 2.60 -0.73 -10.33
CA GLY A 113 3.91 -0.17 -10.68
C GLY A 113 4.01 0.33 -12.12
N ARG A 114 2.87 0.57 -12.78
CA ARG A 114 2.81 1.23 -14.09
C ARG A 114 2.89 2.74 -13.90
N ILE A 115 3.79 3.37 -14.62
CA ILE A 115 3.97 4.82 -14.58
C ILE A 115 2.82 5.48 -15.36
N LEU A 116 1.99 6.23 -14.66
CA LEU A 116 0.89 7.00 -15.23
C LEU A 116 1.36 8.39 -15.68
N LYS A 117 2.26 9.00 -14.91
CA LYS A 117 2.79 10.34 -15.18
C LYS A 117 4.24 10.43 -14.71
N CYS A 118 5.09 11.09 -15.49
CA CYS A 118 6.47 11.39 -15.11
C CYS A 118 6.77 12.83 -15.53
N GLU A 119 6.99 13.72 -14.56
CA GLU A 119 7.26 15.13 -14.78
C GLU A 119 8.53 15.55 -14.05
N ARG A 120 9.35 16.42 -14.65
CA ARG A 120 10.40 17.12 -13.90
C ARG A 120 9.73 18.20 -13.04
N PRO A 121 9.94 18.23 -11.70
CA PRO A 121 9.34 19.21 -10.81
C PRO A 121 9.84 20.64 -11.08
N TYR A 122 10.92 20.81 -11.85
CA TYR A 122 11.48 22.10 -12.21
C TYR A 122 11.85 22.18 -13.70
N ALA A 123 10.86 22.15 -14.58
CA ALA A 123 10.97 22.98 -15.77
C ALA A 123 10.68 24.43 -15.33
N ILE A 124 11.64 25.07 -14.65
CA ILE A 124 11.63 26.54 -14.54
C ILE A 124 11.69 27.02 -15.99
N LYS A 125 10.54 27.39 -16.55
CA LYS A 125 10.48 28.16 -17.79
C LYS A 125 11.11 29.50 -17.46
N TRP A 126 12.42 29.61 -17.68
CA TRP A 126 13.05 30.91 -17.81
C TRP A 126 12.42 31.56 -19.03
N ARG A 127 11.59 32.57 -18.78
CA ARG A 127 10.99 33.43 -19.80
C ARG A 127 11.87 34.66 -19.97
#